data_AF-A0A2E7VR93-F1
#
_entry.id   AF-A0A2E7VR93-F1
#
_cell.length_a   1.000
_cell.length_b   1.000
_cell.length_c   1.000
_cell.angle_alpha   90.00
_cell.angle_beta   90.00
_cell.angle_gamma   90.00
#
_symmetry.space_group_name_H-M   'P 1'
#
loop_
_entity.id
_entity.type
_entity.pdbx_description
1 polymer ?
#
loop_
_entity_poly.entity_id
_entity_poly.type
_entity_poly.pdbx_seq_one_letter_code
_entity_poly.pdbx_strand_id
1 'polypeptide(L)'
;MLSDYPVVEEVPVVEEVPVVEEEVPVVEEEVPVVEEVPVVEEVPVVEEVPVVEEEVPVVEEEVSAVEEEVPVVENRREKLDIGLKKTKDSFFGKLAKTIAGKSRIDTSILDDIEEALITSDIGVETSLKIIEKLEDRVEKEKYINSSEVYDFLKEEISLLMHPSQKNDFSNKKPYVIMIVGVNGVGKTTTIGKLAYQLKKQGKKVMLGAADTFRAAAIDQLVVWAKRIGVDIVKQEIGSDPASVCYDTLQSAKANNVDVVIIDTAGRLHNKINLMNELTKIKKVMSKIVPDSPHDVMLILDASTGQNAIEQAKQFTNATNVSSISLTKLDGTAKGGVIIGISNQFKIPVRYIGIGEGIEDLQEFKKKDFIDSLFS
;
A
#
# COMPACT_ATOMS: atom_id res chain seq x y z
N MET A 1 28.10 86.51 -43.33
CA MET A 1 27.51 85.19 -43.62
C MET A 1 26.82 84.73 -42.36
N LEU A 2 25.49 84.76 -42.39
CA LEU A 2 24.51 84.40 -41.35
C LEU A 2 23.34 83.81 -42.14
N SER A 3 22.71 82.75 -41.60
CA SER A 3 21.58 81.91 -42.09
C SER A 3 22.04 80.46 -42.26
N ASP A 4 21.35 79.38 -41.91
CA ASP A 4 20.02 79.10 -41.35
C ASP A 4 20.10 77.64 -40.86
N TYR A 5 19.51 77.30 -39.71
CA TYR A 5 19.07 75.93 -39.44
C TYR A 5 17.74 75.95 -38.67
N PRO A 6 16.80 75.04 -38.98
CA PRO A 6 15.38 75.26 -38.76
C PRO A 6 14.84 74.71 -37.43
N VAL A 7 13.66 75.25 -37.12
CA VAL A 7 12.76 75.03 -35.98
C VAL A 7 12.30 73.57 -35.86
N VAL A 8 12.23 73.05 -34.63
CA VAL A 8 11.66 71.74 -34.28
C VAL A 8 10.21 71.93 -33.84
N GLU A 9 9.30 71.17 -34.46
CA GLU A 9 7.87 71.10 -34.15
C GLU A 9 7.57 70.35 -32.83
N GLU A 10 6.53 70.82 -32.15
CA GLU A 10 5.95 70.27 -30.93
C GLU A 10 5.23 68.93 -31.17
N VAL A 11 5.27 68.03 -30.19
CA VAL A 11 4.43 66.82 -30.11
C VAL A 11 3.71 66.84 -28.76
N PRO A 12 2.38 66.57 -28.71
CA PRO A 12 1.52 67.01 -27.61
C PRO A 12 1.55 66.11 -26.37
N VAL A 13 1.28 66.74 -25.23
CA VAL A 13 1.03 66.16 -23.91
C VAL A 13 -0.31 65.40 -23.92
N VAL A 14 -0.33 64.17 -23.43
CA VAL A 14 -1.57 63.39 -23.23
C VAL A 14 -1.68 62.94 -21.77
N GLU A 15 -2.67 63.55 -21.14
CA GLU A 15 -3.62 63.11 -20.11
C GLU A 15 -3.18 62.22 -18.94
N GLU A 16 -3.38 62.80 -17.75
CA GLU A 16 -3.38 62.17 -16.43
C GLU A 16 -4.47 61.09 -16.33
N VAL A 17 -4.10 59.91 -15.84
CA VAL A 17 -5.02 58.82 -15.50
C VAL A 17 -5.46 59.00 -14.04
N PRO A 18 -6.76 58.97 -13.72
CA PRO A 18 -7.26 59.26 -12.38
C PRO A 18 -6.92 58.13 -11.39
N VAL A 19 -6.43 58.52 -10.20
CA VAL A 19 -6.27 57.66 -9.03
C VAL A 19 -7.66 57.39 -8.46
N VAL A 20 -8.08 56.12 -8.48
CA VAL A 20 -9.28 55.67 -7.77
C VAL A 20 -8.84 55.22 -6.38
N GLU A 21 -9.25 55.97 -5.35
CA GLU A 21 -9.18 55.53 -3.96
C GLU A 21 -10.27 54.48 -3.74
N GLU A 22 -9.87 53.21 -3.60
CA GLU A 22 -10.77 52.13 -3.24
C GLU A 22 -10.83 52.05 -1.70
N GLU A 23 -11.95 52.51 -1.13
CA GLU A 23 -12.22 52.37 0.30
C GLU A 23 -12.38 50.88 0.66
N VAL A 24 -11.50 50.40 1.54
CA VAL A 24 -11.57 49.04 2.09
C VAL A 24 -12.71 48.98 3.11
N PRO A 25 -13.70 48.08 2.97
CA PRO A 25 -14.74 47.95 3.98
C PRO A 25 -14.17 47.34 5.26
N VAL A 26 -14.24 48.10 6.36
CA VAL A 26 -13.99 47.61 7.72
C VAL A 26 -15.11 46.66 8.10
N VAL A 27 -14.80 45.37 8.19
CA VAL A 27 -15.69 44.38 8.81
C VAL A 27 -15.41 44.41 10.31
N GLU A 28 -16.36 44.90 11.09
CA GLU A 28 -16.35 44.74 12.55
C GLU A 28 -16.50 43.26 12.89
N GLU A 29 -15.44 42.65 13.43
CA GLU A 29 -15.50 41.34 14.07
C GLU A 29 -16.30 41.45 15.38
N GLU A 30 -17.55 41.02 15.38
CA GLU A 30 -18.25 40.70 16.61
C GLU A 30 -17.62 39.44 17.23
N VAL A 31 -16.86 39.64 18.31
CA VAL A 31 -16.32 38.57 19.15
C VAL A 31 -17.51 37.93 19.89
N PRO A 32 -17.80 36.62 19.73
CA PRO A 32 -18.86 35.99 20.50
C PRO A 32 -18.44 35.91 21.97
N VAL A 33 -19.29 36.49 22.82
CA VAL A 33 -19.22 36.44 24.28
C VAL A 33 -19.25 34.99 24.75
N VAL A 34 -18.24 34.60 25.54
CA VAL A 34 -18.13 33.28 26.17
C VAL A 34 -19.24 33.16 27.22
N GLU A 35 -20.23 32.31 26.96
CA GLU A 35 -21.17 31.86 28.00
C GLU A 35 -20.43 30.98 29.01
N GLU A 36 -20.72 31.23 30.28
CA GLU A 36 -20.10 30.62 31.45
C GLU A 36 -20.21 29.08 31.44
N VAL A 37 -19.07 28.42 31.64
CA VAL A 37 -19.01 26.96 31.81
C VAL A 37 -19.55 26.61 33.20
N PRO A 38 -20.53 25.71 33.36
CA PRO A 38 -20.99 25.30 34.68
C PRO A 38 -19.91 24.47 35.37
N VAL A 39 -19.57 24.87 36.59
CA VAL A 39 -18.74 24.11 37.54
C VAL A 39 -19.51 22.84 37.90
N VAL A 40 -18.98 21.67 37.52
CA VAL A 40 -19.49 20.37 37.97
C VAL A 40 -18.64 19.90 39.14
N GLU A 41 -19.33 19.64 40.25
CA GLU A 41 -18.85 19.10 41.50
C GLU A 41 -18.24 17.68 41.35
N GLU A 42 -17.20 17.45 42.14
CA GLU A 42 -16.71 16.19 42.73
C GLU A 42 -16.75 14.90 41.88
N VAL A 43 -15.56 14.48 41.43
CA VAL A 43 -15.29 13.14 40.92
C VAL A 43 -15.22 12.17 42.12
N PRO A 44 -15.96 11.04 42.13
CA PRO A 44 -15.82 10.05 43.18
C PRO A 44 -14.50 9.29 43.03
N VAL A 45 -13.80 9.12 44.15
CA VAL A 45 -12.63 8.26 44.30
C VAL A 45 -13.02 6.81 43.95
N VAL A 46 -12.45 6.26 42.88
CA VAL A 46 -12.58 4.84 42.56
C VAL A 46 -11.37 4.12 43.15
N GLU A 47 -11.68 3.08 43.94
CA GLU A 47 -10.76 2.18 44.63
C GLU A 47 -9.70 1.57 43.70
N GLU A 48 -8.52 1.35 44.29
CA GLU A 48 -7.35 0.73 43.66
C GLU A 48 -7.70 -0.62 43.03
N VAL A 49 -7.50 -0.73 41.72
CA VAL A 49 -7.50 -2.01 41.00
C VAL A 49 -6.12 -2.64 41.20
N PRO A 50 -6.00 -3.90 41.64
CA PRO A 50 -4.72 -4.50 41.93
C PRO A 50 -3.89 -4.68 40.66
N VAL A 51 -2.64 -4.22 40.72
CA VAL A 51 -1.61 -4.48 39.70
C VAL A 51 -1.29 -5.97 39.74
N VAL A 52 -1.71 -6.71 38.71
CA VAL A 52 -1.21 -8.05 38.45
C VAL A 52 0.05 -7.88 37.62
N GLU A 53 1.22 -8.08 38.24
CA GLU A 53 2.48 -8.28 37.52
C GLU A 53 2.37 -9.60 36.75
N GLU A 54 2.19 -9.51 35.43
CA GLU A 54 2.30 -10.67 34.55
C GLU A 54 3.80 -10.90 34.29
N GLU A 55 4.41 -11.78 35.07
CA GLU A 55 5.77 -12.26 34.82
C GLU A 55 5.82 -12.95 33.44
N VAL A 56 6.54 -12.33 32.50
CA VAL A 56 6.85 -12.93 31.21
C VAL A 56 7.84 -14.08 31.45
N PRO A 57 7.52 -15.35 31.10
CA PRO A 57 8.46 -16.43 31.29
C PRO A 57 9.60 -16.30 30.28
N VAL A 58 10.81 -16.06 30.77
CA VAL A 58 12.05 -16.18 29.99
C VAL A 58 12.32 -17.67 29.81
N VAL A 59 11.98 -18.20 28.64
CA VAL A 59 12.46 -19.52 28.22
C VAL A 59 13.75 -19.28 27.44
N GLU A 60 14.89 -19.54 28.06
CA GLU A 60 16.17 -19.72 27.37
C GLU A 60 16.09 -21.05 26.62
N GLU A 61 15.78 -21.00 25.33
CA GLU A 61 15.88 -22.16 24.45
C GLU A 61 17.30 -22.21 23.88
N GLU A 62 18.14 -23.09 24.45
CA GLU A 62 19.42 -23.45 23.86
C GLU A 62 19.19 -24.12 22.50
N VAL A 63 19.50 -23.39 21.42
CA VAL A 63 19.50 -23.92 20.05
C VAL A 63 20.68 -24.89 19.87
N SER A 64 20.41 -26.18 20.03
CA SER A 64 21.30 -27.22 19.51
C SER A 64 21.17 -27.29 17.99
N ALA A 65 22.24 -26.93 17.29
CA ALA A 65 22.32 -26.97 15.83
C ALA A 65 22.20 -28.41 15.30
N VAL A 66 21.14 -28.65 14.54
CA VAL A 66 21.13 -29.67 13.48
C VAL A 66 20.48 -29.01 12.26
N GLU A 67 21.31 -28.53 11.34
CA GLU A 67 20.88 -28.06 10.02
C GLU A 67 20.53 -29.30 9.17
N GLU A 68 19.25 -29.65 9.08
CA GLU A 68 18.75 -30.39 7.93
C GLU A 68 18.34 -29.39 6.84
N GLU A 69 19.09 -29.39 5.74
CA GLU A 69 18.76 -28.62 4.54
C GLU A 69 17.49 -29.17 3.87
N VAL A 70 16.32 -28.74 4.33
CA VAL A 70 15.07 -28.85 3.56
C VAL A 70 15.08 -27.75 2.50
N PRO A 71 14.80 -28.03 1.21
CA PRO A 71 14.93 -27.03 0.16
C PRO A 71 13.99 -25.85 0.44
N VAL A 72 14.56 -24.64 0.53
CA VAL A 72 13.88 -23.36 0.83
C VAL A 72 12.64 -23.08 -0.06
N VAL A 73 12.55 -23.76 -1.21
CA VAL A 73 11.42 -23.66 -2.16
C VAL A 73 10.18 -24.40 -1.66
N GLU A 74 10.32 -25.57 -1.02
CA GLU A 74 9.18 -26.35 -0.51
C GLU A 74 8.49 -25.60 0.64
N ASN A 75 9.26 -25.11 1.60
CA ASN A 75 8.73 -24.36 2.76
C ASN A 75 7.99 -23.06 2.35
N ARG A 76 8.41 -22.37 1.28
CA ARG A 76 7.70 -21.17 0.80
C ARG A 76 6.32 -21.48 0.25
N ARG A 77 6.21 -22.53 -0.57
CA ARG A 77 4.94 -22.94 -1.18
C ARG A 77 3.99 -23.49 -0.12
N GLU A 78 4.50 -24.29 0.81
CA GLU A 78 3.72 -24.77 1.96
C GLU A 78 3.14 -23.64 2.79
N LYS A 79 3.95 -22.61 3.12
CA LYS A 79 3.45 -21.42 3.83
C LYS A 79 2.40 -20.66 3.02
N LEU A 80 2.55 -20.58 1.70
CA LEU A 80 1.55 -19.96 0.82
C LEU A 80 0.24 -20.76 0.80
N ASP A 81 0.32 -22.09 0.70
CA ASP A 81 -0.83 -22.98 0.73
C ASP A 81 -1.57 -22.88 2.08
N ILE A 82 -0.84 -22.83 3.19
CA ILE A 82 -1.40 -22.59 4.53
C ILE A 82 -2.07 -21.22 4.60
N GLY A 83 -1.39 -20.17 4.12
CA GLY A 83 -1.90 -18.81 4.14
C GLY A 83 -3.17 -18.64 3.28
N LEU A 84 -3.26 -19.35 2.16
CA LEU A 84 -4.42 -19.28 1.26
C LEU A 84 -5.52 -20.28 1.59
N LYS A 85 -5.31 -21.21 2.52
CA LYS A 85 -6.25 -22.29 2.85
C LYS A 85 -7.69 -21.80 3.05
N LYS A 86 -7.90 -20.76 3.87
CA LYS A 86 -9.25 -20.20 4.11
C LYS A 86 -9.88 -19.61 2.85
N THR A 87 -9.08 -18.96 2.01
CA THR A 87 -9.54 -18.39 0.73
C THR A 87 -9.89 -19.51 -0.25
N LYS A 88 -9.04 -20.53 -0.34
CA LYS A 88 -9.27 -21.73 -1.13
C LYS A 88 -10.55 -22.45 -0.71
N ASP A 89 -10.72 -22.72 0.58
CA ASP A 89 -11.90 -23.40 1.12
C ASP A 89 -13.19 -22.60 0.85
N SER A 90 -13.14 -21.27 0.92
CA SER A 90 -14.28 -20.41 0.61
C SER A 90 -14.60 -20.36 -0.88
N PHE A 91 -13.59 -20.13 -1.73
CA PHE A 91 -13.73 -20.00 -3.17
C PHE A 91 -14.13 -21.34 -3.81
N PHE A 92 -13.33 -22.38 -3.58
CA PHE A 92 -13.55 -23.69 -4.18
C PHE A 92 -14.59 -24.53 -3.46
N GLY A 93 -14.79 -24.34 -2.16
CA GLY A 93 -15.86 -25.03 -1.45
C GLY A 93 -17.25 -24.66 -1.97
N LYS A 94 -17.44 -23.41 -2.44
CA LYS A 94 -18.67 -22.98 -3.10
C LYS A 94 -18.73 -23.48 -4.54
N LEU A 95 -17.68 -23.20 -5.32
CA LEU A 95 -17.59 -23.59 -6.73
C LEU A 95 -17.75 -25.11 -6.93
N ALA A 96 -17.11 -25.93 -6.08
CA ALA A 96 -17.21 -27.38 -6.15
C ALA A 96 -18.63 -27.86 -5.88
N LYS A 97 -19.34 -27.26 -4.92
CA LYS A 97 -20.74 -27.60 -4.62
C LYS A 97 -21.67 -27.23 -5.75
N THR A 98 -21.46 -26.06 -6.35
CA THR A 98 -22.24 -25.58 -7.50
C THR A 98 -22.12 -26.53 -8.70
N ILE A 99 -20.90 -27.00 -8.97
CA ILE A 99 -20.58 -27.74 -10.18
C ILE A 99 -20.68 -29.28 -9.97
N ALA A 100 -20.64 -29.76 -8.74
CA ALA A 100 -20.66 -31.19 -8.42
C ALA A 100 -21.95 -31.89 -8.89
N GLY A 101 -21.78 -32.99 -9.64
CA GLY A 101 -22.88 -33.83 -10.11
C GLY A 101 -23.68 -33.24 -11.28
N LYS A 102 -23.29 -32.07 -11.80
CA LYS A 102 -23.90 -31.47 -12.99
C LYS A 102 -23.21 -32.00 -14.25
N SER A 103 -23.99 -32.59 -15.15
CA SER A 103 -23.48 -33.14 -16.40
C SER A 103 -23.34 -32.09 -17.51
N ARG A 104 -23.92 -30.90 -17.35
CA ARG A 104 -23.90 -29.78 -18.29
C ARG A 104 -23.90 -28.46 -17.53
N ILE A 105 -23.27 -27.44 -18.12
CA ILE A 105 -23.33 -26.06 -17.67
C ILE A 105 -24.51 -25.38 -18.38
N ASP A 106 -25.45 -24.88 -17.59
CA ASP A 106 -26.58 -24.07 -18.05
C ASP A 106 -26.48 -22.66 -17.43
N THR A 107 -27.41 -21.77 -17.77
CA THR A 107 -27.43 -20.39 -17.26
C THR A 107 -27.51 -20.33 -15.73
N SER A 108 -28.20 -21.29 -15.09
CA SER A 108 -28.31 -21.30 -13.62
C SER A 108 -26.96 -21.59 -12.95
N ILE A 109 -26.12 -22.42 -13.55
CA ILE A 109 -24.78 -22.69 -13.05
C ILE A 109 -23.86 -21.49 -13.25
N LEU A 110 -24.03 -20.74 -14.34
CA LEU A 110 -23.27 -19.52 -14.59
C LEU A 110 -23.57 -18.45 -13.51
N ASP A 111 -24.84 -18.27 -13.17
CA ASP A 111 -25.27 -17.38 -12.08
C ASP A 111 -24.64 -17.80 -10.73
N ASP A 112 -24.67 -19.10 -10.42
CA ASP A 112 -24.06 -19.62 -9.18
C ASP A 112 -22.53 -19.43 -9.15
N ILE A 113 -21.85 -19.56 -10.30
CA ILE A 113 -20.41 -19.28 -10.43
C ILE A 113 -20.16 -17.79 -10.22
N GLU A 114 -20.98 -16.92 -10.81
CA GLU A 114 -20.88 -15.46 -10.63
C GLU A 114 -20.98 -15.10 -9.14
N GLU A 115 -21.97 -15.63 -8.43
CA GLU A 115 -22.16 -15.41 -7.01
C GLU A 115 -20.93 -15.90 -6.21
N ALA A 116 -20.38 -17.06 -6.57
CA ALA A 116 -19.17 -17.59 -5.94
C ALA A 116 -17.95 -16.67 -6.14
N LEU A 117 -17.76 -16.11 -7.34
CA LEU A 117 -16.67 -15.17 -7.64
C LEU A 117 -16.82 -13.87 -6.84
N ILE A 118 -18.02 -13.28 -6.82
CA ILE A 118 -18.31 -12.02 -6.11
C ILE A 118 -18.13 -12.20 -4.60
N THR A 119 -18.69 -13.26 -4.03
CA THR A 119 -18.61 -13.53 -2.59
C THR A 119 -17.21 -13.94 -2.11
N SER A 120 -16.29 -14.19 -3.04
CA SER A 120 -14.88 -14.41 -2.77
C SER A 120 -14.03 -13.14 -2.88
N ASP A 121 -14.67 -11.98 -2.91
CA ASP A 121 -14.03 -10.65 -2.93
C ASP A 121 -13.19 -10.36 -4.19
N ILE A 122 -13.39 -11.07 -5.31
CA ILE A 122 -12.77 -10.75 -6.61
C ILE A 122 -13.26 -9.41 -7.18
N GLY A 123 -14.45 -8.98 -6.77
CA GLY A 123 -15.09 -7.75 -7.21
C GLY A 123 -15.99 -7.95 -8.42
N VAL A 124 -17.04 -7.12 -8.50
CA VAL A 124 -18.15 -7.27 -9.47
C VAL A 124 -17.64 -7.18 -10.91
N GLU A 125 -16.90 -6.13 -11.25
CA GLU A 125 -16.41 -5.90 -12.61
C GLU A 125 -15.51 -7.05 -13.12
N THR A 126 -14.66 -7.59 -12.25
CA THR A 126 -13.75 -8.69 -12.61
C THR A 126 -14.51 -10.01 -12.72
N SER A 127 -15.51 -10.23 -11.86
CA SER A 127 -16.36 -11.43 -11.90
C SER A 127 -17.20 -11.46 -13.17
N LEU A 128 -17.85 -10.34 -13.53
CA LEU A 128 -18.60 -10.20 -14.78
C LEU A 128 -17.74 -10.50 -16.01
N LYS A 129 -16.53 -9.93 -16.07
CA LYS A 129 -15.57 -10.22 -17.16
C LYS A 129 -15.20 -11.70 -17.29
N ILE A 130 -15.14 -12.43 -16.18
CA ILE A 130 -14.84 -13.88 -16.20
C ILE A 130 -16.06 -14.65 -16.70
N ILE A 131 -17.26 -14.29 -16.24
CA ILE A 131 -18.52 -14.94 -16.61
C ILE A 131 -18.87 -14.71 -18.07
N GLU A 132 -18.78 -13.47 -18.58
CA GLU A 132 -19.03 -13.17 -19.99
C GLU A 132 -18.18 -14.06 -20.93
N LYS A 133 -16.91 -14.28 -20.58
CA LYS A 133 -16.02 -15.17 -21.35
C LYS A 133 -16.38 -16.64 -21.21
N LEU A 134 -16.84 -17.06 -20.02
CA LEU A 134 -17.28 -18.43 -19.80
C LEU A 134 -18.55 -18.71 -20.61
N GLU A 135 -19.50 -17.79 -20.62
CA GLU A 135 -20.72 -17.83 -21.43
C GLU A 135 -20.40 -17.98 -22.92
N ASP A 136 -19.53 -17.11 -23.45
CA ASP A 136 -19.03 -17.17 -24.83
C ASP A 136 -18.42 -18.55 -25.17
N ARG A 137 -17.71 -19.16 -24.22
CA ARG A 137 -17.09 -20.48 -24.42
C ARG A 137 -18.13 -21.59 -24.41
N VAL A 138 -19.07 -21.55 -23.46
CA VAL A 138 -20.18 -22.52 -23.35
C VAL A 138 -21.04 -22.51 -24.62
N GLU A 139 -21.34 -21.32 -25.18
CA GLU A 139 -22.13 -21.19 -26.40
C GLU A 139 -21.42 -21.83 -27.62
N LYS A 140 -20.09 -21.68 -27.71
CA LYS A 140 -19.27 -22.24 -28.81
C LYS A 140 -19.07 -23.74 -28.70
N GLU A 141 -18.70 -24.24 -27.51
CA GLU A 141 -18.30 -25.64 -27.29
C GLU A 141 -19.52 -26.55 -27.05
N LYS A 142 -20.70 -25.98 -26.74
CA LYS A 142 -22.01 -26.65 -26.47
C LYS A 142 -22.04 -27.63 -25.31
N TYR A 143 -20.89 -28.18 -24.92
CA TYR A 143 -20.71 -29.10 -23.82
C TYR A 143 -19.38 -28.80 -23.14
N ILE A 144 -19.45 -28.30 -21.92
CA ILE A 144 -18.29 -28.13 -21.05
C ILE A 144 -18.58 -28.94 -19.79
N ASN A 145 -17.64 -29.77 -19.38
CA ASN A 145 -17.76 -30.52 -18.13
C ASN A 145 -17.22 -29.72 -16.94
N SER A 146 -17.50 -30.22 -15.73
CA SER A 146 -17.06 -29.59 -14.47
C SER A 146 -15.57 -29.28 -14.42
N SER A 147 -14.70 -30.22 -14.80
CA SER A 147 -13.24 -30.02 -14.78
C SER A 147 -12.78 -28.95 -15.77
N GLU A 148 -13.40 -28.88 -16.95
CA GLU A 148 -13.07 -27.88 -17.97
C GLU A 148 -13.44 -26.47 -17.51
N VAL A 149 -14.51 -26.30 -16.71
CA VAL A 149 -14.83 -25.01 -16.09
C VAL A 149 -13.74 -24.59 -15.10
N TYR A 150 -13.23 -25.53 -14.30
CA TYR A 150 -12.14 -25.26 -13.36
C TYR A 150 -10.87 -24.81 -14.07
N ASP A 151 -10.47 -25.55 -15.11
CA ASP A 151 -9.29 -25.22 -15.91
C ASP A 151 -9.47 -23.87 -16.61
N PHE A 152 -10.66 -23.60 -17.15
CA PHE A 152 -11.00 -22.31 -17.74
C PHE A 152 -10.86 -21.16 -16.73
N LEU A 153 -11.45 -21.30 -15.54
CA LEU A 153 -11.37 -20.26 -14.50
C LEU A 153 -9.92 -20.02 -14.07
N LYS A 154 -9.13 -21.09 -13.94
CA LYS A 154 -7.70 -20.98 -13.63
C LYS A 154 -6.94 -20.21 -14.69
N GLU A 155 -7.18 -20.52 -15.96
CA GLU A 155 -6.56 -19.85 -17.11
C GLU A 155 -6.98 -18.38 -17.18
N GLU A 156 -8.27 -18.08 -17.11
CA GLU A 156 -8.78 -16.70 -17.19
C GLU A 156 -8.33 -15.84 -16.02
N ILE A 157 -8.42 -16.35 -14.78
CA ILE A 157 -7.92 -15.62 -13.61
C ILE A 157 -6.41 -15.39 -13.73
N SER A 158 -5.65 -16.38 -14.23
CA SER A 158 -4.25 -16.17 -14.53
C SER A 158 -4.08 -15.03 -15.54
N LEU A 159 -4.80 -15.00 -16.66
CA LEU A 159 -4.68 -13.95 -17.66
C LEU A 159 -5.00 -12.54 -17.11
N LEU A 160 -5.93 -12.42 -16.17
CA LEU A 160 -6.29 -11.15 -15.54
C LEU A 160 -5.22 -10.60 -14.60
N MET A 161 -4.34 -11.46 -14.08
CA MET A 161 -3.25 -11.03 -13.19
C MET A 161 -2.03 -10.54 -13.97
N HIS A 162 -1.52 -9.37 -13.58
CA HIS A 162 -0.30 -8.81 -14.15
C HIS A 162 0.92 -9.69 -13.85
N PRO A 163 1.92 -9.74 -14.74
CA PRO A 163 3.16 -10.45 -14.49
C PRO A 163 3.84 -9.97 -13.21
N SER A 164 4.41 -10.90 -12.44
CA SER A 164 5.26 -10.56 -11.30
C SER A 164 6.42 -9.68 -11.75
N GLN A 165 6.68 -8.59 -11.02
CA GLN A 165 7.84 -7.74 -11.27
C GLN A 165 9.08 -8.35 -10.62
N LYS A 166 10.20 -8.38 -11.35
CA LYS A 166 11.48 -8.84 -10.76
C LYS A 166 11.96 -7.84 -9.70
N ASN A 167 12.40 -8.36 -8.56
CA ASN A 167 13.04 -7.58 -7.50
C ASN A 167 14.50 -7.25 -7.86
N ASP A 168 14.69 -6.36 -8.85
CA ASP A 168 16.00 -5.84 -9.18
C ASP A 168 16.22 -4.45 -8.58
N PHE A 169 17.07 -4.41 -7.56
CA PHE A 169 17.50 -3.19 -6.86
C PHE A 169 18.90 -2.72 -7.30
N SER A 170 19.50 -3.33 -8.33
CA SER A 170 20.91 -3.09 -8.70
C SER A 170 21.13 -1.86 -9.57
N ASN A 171 20.12 -1.45 -10.33
CA ASN A 171 20.26 -0.40 -11.36
C ASN A 171 20.32 1.04 -10.81
N LYS A 172 20.06 1.23 -9.50
CA LYS A 172 20.03 2.53 -8.84
C LYS A 172 20.63 2.39 -7.44
N LYS A 173 21.41 3.37 -6.99
CA LYS A 173 22.03 3.35 -5.66
C LYS A 173 22.01 4.75 -5.02
N PRO A 174 21.23 4.98 -3.94
CA PRO A 174 20.28 4.01 -3.35
C PRO A 174 19.05 3.79 -4.25
N TYR A 175 18.50 2.57 -4.26
CA TYR A 175 17.13 2.33 -4.69
C TYR A 175 16.18 2.84 -3.60
N VAL A 176 15.09 3.51 -3.94
CA VAL A 176 14.26 4.26 -2.99
C VAL A 176 12.84 3.74 -3.07
N ILE A 177 12.38 3.13 -1.99
CA ILE A 177 11.04 2.57 -1.83
C ILE A 177 10.25 3.48 -0.88
N MET A 178 9.16 4.07 -1.36
CA MET A 178 8.23 4.84 -0.56
C MET A 178 6.99 3.98 -0.27
N ILE A 179 6.76 3.68 0.99
CA ILE A 179 5.62 2.86 1.43
C ILE A 179 4.43 3.74 1.71
N VAL A 180 3.31 3.48 1.05
CA VAL A 180 2.05 4.23 1.23
C VAL A 180 0.90 3.28 1.54
N GLY A 181 -0.20 3.80 2.09
CA GLY A 181 -1.38 3.02 2.45
C GLY A 181 -2.05 3.52 3.72
N VAL A 182 -3.26 3.06 4.01
CA VAL A 182 -4.01 3.55 5.18
C VAL A 182 -3.44 3.04 6.51
N ASN A 183 -3.92 3.56 7.63
CA ASN A 183 -3.51 3.04 8.94
C ASN A 183 -4.03 1.62 9.17
N GLY A 184 -3.25 0.78 9.87
CA GLY A 184 -3.66 -0.58 10.24
C GLY A 184 -3.47 -1.67 9.17
N VAL A 185 -3.11 -1.32 7.93
CA VAL A 185 -2.86 -2.29 6.84
C VAL A 185 -1.51 -3.00 6.92
N GLY A 186 -0.67 -2.66 7.91
CA GLY A 186 0.63 -3.31 8.11
C GLY A 186 1.81 -2.65 7.39
N LYS A 187 1.80 -1.33 7.14
CA LYS A 187 2.93 -0.58 6.54
C LYS A 187 4.25 -0.79 7.26
N THR A 188 4.33 -0.37 8.53
CA THR A 188 5.55 -0.43 9.35
C THR A 188 6.03 -1.88 9.53
N THR A 189 5.11 -2.83 9.69
CA THR A 189 5.44 -4.27 9.72
C THR A 189 6.04 -4.75 8.41
N THR A 190 5.47 -4.36 7.26
CA THR A 190 5.99 -4.72 5.94
C THR A 190 7.38 -4.11 5.70
N ILE A 191 7.62 -2.88 6.17
CA ILE A 191 8.94 -2.23 6.14
C ILE A 191 9.97 -3.07 6.89
N GLY A 192 9.65 -3.48 8.11
CA GLY A 192 10.52 -4.33 8.92
C GLY A 192 10.86 -5.64 8.22
N LYS A 193 9.84 -6.37 7.75
CA LYS A 193 10.05 -7.65 7.04
C LYS A 193 10.85 -7.48 5.75
N LEU A 194 10.57 -6.45 4.96
CA LEU A 194 11.31 -6.15 3.73
C LEU A 194 12.77 -5.79 4.02
N ALA A 195 13.03 -4.94 5.03
CA ALA A 195 14.37 -4.58 5.44
C ALA A 195 15.17 -5.80 5.92
N TYR A 196 14.54 -6.69 6.68
CA TYR A 196 15.13 -7.97 7.07
C TYR A 196 15.49 -8.84 5.86
N GLN A 197 14.55 -9.03 4.93
CA GLN A 197 14.78 -9.81 3.71
C GLN A 197 15.94 -9.25 2.88
N LEU A 198 15.98 -7.93 2.66
CA LEU A 198 17.05 -7.28 1.90
C LEU A 198 18.40 -7.35 2.62
N LYS A 199 18.44 -7.20 3.95
CA LYS A 199 19.65 -7.39 4.74
C LYS A 199 20.18 -8.83 4.65
N LYS A 200 19.28 -9.84 4.73
CA LYS A 200 19.63 -11.26 4.56
C LYS A 200 20.21 -11.55 3.16
N GLN A 201 19.81 -10.76 2.15
CA GLN A 201 20.40 -10.77 0.80
C GLN A 201 21.73 -10.00 0.68
N GLY A 202 22.30 -9.52 1.79
CA GLY A 202 23.56 -8.80 1.83
C GLY A 202 23.47 -7.32 1.41
N LYS A 203 22.28 -6.75 1.26
CA LYS A 203 22.10 -5.33 0.92
C LYS A 203 22.29 -4.45 2.14
N LYS A 204 22.93 -3.30 1.97
CA LYS A 204 22.94 -2.21 2.96
C LYS A 204 21.60 -1.46 2.89
N VAL A 205 20.83 -1.52 3.96
CA VAL A 205 19.48 -0.94 4.04
C VAL A 205 19.45 0.22 5.02
N MET A 206 18.70 1.28 4.70
CA MET A 206 18.41 2.40 5.60
C MET A 206 16.90 2.70 5.61
N LEU A 207 16.37 3.01 6.80
CA LEU A 207 14.97 3.35 7.01
C LEU A 207 14.79 4.85 7.23
N GLY A 208 13.69 5.42 6.71
CA GLY A 208 13.28 6.80 6.98
C GLY A 208 11.92 6.85 7.67
N ALA A 209 11.86 7.44 8.86
CA ALA A 209 10.65 7.53 9.67
C ALA A 209 9.81 8.78 9.34
N ALA A 210 9.16 8.80 8.17
CA ALA A 210 8.40 9.96 7.72
C ALA A 210 6.90 9.95 8.12
N ASP A 211 6.39 8.94 8.85
CA ASP A 211 5.13 9.04 9.62
C ASP A 211 5.36 9.88 10.90
N THR A 212 5.62 11.18 10.72
CA THR A 212 6.01 12.09 11.80
C THR A 212 4.85 12.50 12.72
N PHE A 213 3.61 12.22 12.32
CA PHE A 213 2.40 12.56 13.09
C PHE A 213 2.13 11.58 14.23
N ARG A 214 2.76 10.41 14.23
CA ARG A 214 2.48 9.34 15.19
C ARG A 214 3.76 8.96 15.90
N ALA A 215 3.92 9.42 17.14
CA ALA A 215 5.03 9.03 18.02
C ALA A 215 5.28 7.51 18.03
N ALA A 216 4.20 6.75 18.26
CA ALA A 216 4.26 5.29 18.27
C ALA A 216 4.71 4.67 16.93
N ALA A 217 4.46 5.33 15.79
CA ALA A 217 4.93 4.82 14.49
C ALA A 217 6.45 4.97 14.34
N ILE A 218 7.00 6.11 14.77
CA ILE A 218 8.45 6.33 14.82
C ILE A 218 9.10 5.31 15.75
N ASP A 219 8.57 5.15 16.97
CA ASP A 219 9.13 4.22 17.97
C ASP A 219 9.06 2.77 17.49
N GLN A 220 7.93 2.37 16.88
CA GLN A 220 7.77 1.04 16.29
C GLN A 220 8.81 0.79 15.19
N LEU A 221 9.06 1.77 14.31
CA LEU A 221 10.05 1.63 13.25
C LEU A 221 11.49 1.59 13.80
N VAL A 222 11.78 2.32 14.87
CA VAL A 222 13.08 2.27 15.58
C VAL A 222 13.31 0.88 16.19
N VAL A 223 12.29 0.28 16.81
CA VAL A 223 12.38 -1.09 17.35
C VAL A 223 12.69 -2.08 16.22
N TRP A 224 12.01 -1.97 15.08
CA TRP A 224 12.33 -2.77 13.89
C TRP A 224 13.77 -2.57 13.41
N ALA A 225 14.21 -1.32 13.28
CA ALA A 225 15.56 -0.98 12.85
C ALA A 225 16.61 -1.62 13.75
N LYS A 226 16.42 -1.52 15.08
CA LYS A 226 17.32 -2.10 16.09
C LYS A 226 17.31 -3.63 16.05
N ARG A 227 16.12 -4.24 15.96
CA ARG A 227 15.96 -5.71 15.89
C ARG A 227 16.66 -6.30 14.66
N ILE A 228 16.57 -5.63 13.52
CA ILE A 228 17.18 -6.09 12.27
C ILE A 228 18.66 -5.69 12.21
N GLY A 229 19.05 -4.60 12.87
CA GLY A 229 20.38 -3.99 12.80
C GLY A 229 20.59 -3.23 11.49
N VAL A 230 19.66 -2.34 11.13
CA VAL A 230 19.76 -1.42 9.99
C VAL A 230 19.70 0.02 10.48
N ASP A 231 20.30 0.93 9.71
CA ASP A 231 20.31 2.36 10.06
C ASP A 231 18.91 2.97 9.87
N ILE A 232 18.56 3.93 10.70
CA ILE A 232 17.30 4.67 10.63
C ILE A 232 17.52 6.17 10.79
N VAL A 233 16.84 6.97 9.97
CA VAL A 233 16.77 8.42 10.09
C VAL A 233 15.38 8.81 10.58
N LYS A 234 15.35 9.65 11.61
CA LYS A 234 14.12 10.19 12.24
C LYS A 234 14.37 11.62 12.73
N GLN A 235 13.30 12.39 12.84
CA GLN A 235 13.30 13.70 13.48
C GLN A 235 12.31 13.69 14.67
N GLU A 236 12.05 14.86 15.25
CA GLU A 236 11.07 15.02 16.32
C GLU A 236 9.63 14.80 15.82
N ILE A 237 8.72 14.48 16.72
CA ILE A 237 7.29 14.32 16.40
C ILE A 237 6.76 15.65 15.84
N GLY A 238 5.95 15.58 14.78
CA GLY A 238 5.41 16.76 14.10
C GLY A 238 6.36 17.43 13.12
N SER A 239 7.58 16.91 12.95
CA SER A 239 8.50 17.38 11.91
C SER A 239 7.92 17.21 10.51
N ASP A 240 8.40 18.01 9.55
CA ASP A 240 7.99 17.87 8.15
C ASP A 240 8.45 16.52 7.56
N PRO A 241 7.55 15.63 7.11
CA PRO A 241 7.91 14.34 6.52
C PRO A 241 8.91 14.45 5.36
N ALA A 242 8.78 15.51 4.56
CA ALA A 242 9.66 15.73 3.41
C ALA A 242 11.10 16.05 3.85
N SER A 243 11.29 16.74 4.98
CA SER A 243 12.60 16.99 5.57
C SER A 243 13.25 15.70 6.09
N VAL A 244 12.48 14.81 6.73
CA VAL A 244 12.99 13.49 7.14
C VAL A 244 13.46 12.69 5.92
N CYS A 245 12.69 12.72 4.82
CA CYS A 245 13.06 12.03 3.58
C CYS A 245 14.34 12.62 2.95
N TYR A 246 14.50 13.94 2.99
CA TYR A 246 15.71 14.63 2.52
C TYR A 246 16.95 14.12 3.27
N ASP A 247 16.90 14.15 4.60
CA ASP A 247 18.01 13.72 5.47
C ASP A 247 18.32 12.24 5.28
N THR A 248 17.26 11.41 5.13
CA THR A 248 17.41 9.98 4.88
C THR A 248 18.19 9.74 3.59
N LEU A 249 17.83 10.41 2.49
CA LEU A 249 18.52 10.22 1.21
C LEU A 249 19.93 10.82 1.19
N GLN A 250 20.17 11.94 1.88
CA GLN A 250 21.51 12.49 2.03
C GLN A 250 22.43 11.52 2.78
N SER A 251 21.96 11.00 3.91
CA SER A 251 22.67 9.99 4.70
C SER A 251 22.91 8.71 3.90
N ALA A 252 21.90 8.25 3.16
CA ALA A 252 22.02 7.05 2.32
C ALA A 252 23.09 7.19 1.23
N LYS A 253 23.16 8.36 0.55
CA LYS A 253 24.20 8.63 -0.46
C LYS A 253 25.58 8.69 0.18
N ALA A 254 25.73 9.42 1.30
CA ALA A 254 27.01 9.52 2.00
C ALA A 254 27.53 8.17 2.48
N ASN A 255 26.63 7.27 2.87
CA ASN A 255 26.96 5.95 3.40
C ASN A 255 26.93 4.82 2.35
N ASN A 256 26.78 5.13 1.05
CA ASN A 256 26.70 4.15 -0.04
C ASN A 256 25.67 3.03 0.23
N VAL A 257 24.51 3.39 0.78
CA VAL A 257 23.39 2.47 1.05
C VAL A 257 22.83 1.93 -0.28
N ASP A 258 22.45 0.66 -0.31
CA ASP A 258 21.87 0.03 -1.49
C ASP A 258 20.38 0.31 -1.63
N VAL A 259 19.62 0.21 -0.53
CA VAL A 259 18.16 0.40 -0.52
C VAL A 259 17.73 1.30 0.64
N VAL A 260 16.91 2.30 0.32
CA VAL A 260 16.21 3.15 1.29
C VAL A 260 14.73 2.80 1.28
N ILE A 261 14.16 2.64 2.47
CA ILE A 261 12.71 2.41 2.64
C ILE A 261 12.14 3.51 3.54
N ILE A 262 11.15 4.25 3.02
CA ILE A 262 10.50 5.37 3.69
C ILE A 262 9.12 4.93 4.19
N ASP A 263 8.87 5.07 5.50
CA ASP A 263 7.52 4.96 6.08
C ASP A 263 6.79 6.30 5.96
N THR A 264 5.52 6.31 5.55
CA THR A 264 4.72 7.53 5.43
C THR A 264 3.44 7.45 6.26
N ALA A 265 2.83 8.60 6.53
CA ALA A 265 1.52 8.65 7.16
C ALA A 265 0.44 7.92 6.33
N GLY A 266 -0.61 7.41 7.01
CA GLY A 266 -1.71 6.66 6.38
C GLY A 266 -3.11 7.22 6.59
N ARG A 267 -3.24 8.55 6.78
CA ARG A 267 -4.50 9.21 7.14
C ARG A 267 -5.35 9.56 5.91
N LEU A 268 -5.94 8.54 5.25
CA LEU A 268 -6.71 8.73 4.00
C LEU A 268 -8.03 9.51 4.18
N HIS A 269 -8.55 9.66 5.40
CA HIS A 269 -9.76 10.46 5.66
C HIS A 269 -9.59 11.95 5.30
N ASN A 270 -8.35 12.46 5.27
CA ASN A 270 -8.02 13.79 4.79
C ASN A 270 -7.25 13.70 3.47
N LYS A 271 -7.97 13.31 2.40
CA LYS A 271 -7.42 12.96 1.08
C LYS A 271 -6.53 14.07 0.51
N ILE A 272 -6.94 15.33 0.60
CA ILE A 272 -6.20 16.45 -0.01
C ILE A 272 -4.85 16.64 0.67
N ASN A 273 -4.81 16.66 2.01
CA ASN A 273 -3.58 16.90 2.76
C ASN A 273 -2.58 15.76 2.58
N LEU A 274 -3.04 14.50 2.65
CA LEU A 274 -2.18 13.34 2.42
C LEU A 274 -1.53 13.38 1.03
N MET A 275 -2.27 13.83 0.01
CA MET A 275 -1.78 13.83 -1.37
C MET A 275 -0.81 14.98 -1.66
N ASN A 276 -1.06 16.14 -1.07
CA ASN A 276 -0.09 17.25 -1.08
C ASN A 276 1.21 16.84 -0.39
N GLU A 277 1.12 16.14 0.73
CA GLU A 277 2.27 15.63 1.47
C GLU A 277 3.08 14.62 0.65
N LEU A 278 2.43 13.59 0.07
CA LEU A 278 3.11 12.61 -0.79
C LEU A 278 3.76 13.27 -2.02
N THR A 279 3.10 14.27 -2.61
CA THR A 279 3.66 15.04 -3.73
C THR A 279 4.89 15.85 -3.31
N LYS A 280 4.84 16.48 -2.12
CA LYS A 280 5.96 17.23 -1.55
C LYS A 280 7.14 16.30 -1.26
N ILE A 281 6.90 15.15 -0.63
CA ILE A 281 7.92 14.12 -0.34
C ILE A 281 8.61 13.69 -1.64
N LYS A 282 7.85 13.33 -2.68
CA LYS A 282 8.41 12.97 -4.00
C LYS A 282 9.31 14.07 -4.56
N LYS A 283 8.82 15.32 -4.62
CA LYS A 283 9.59 16.47 -5.14
C LYS A 283 10.90 16.69 -4.37
N VAL A 284 10.88 16.54 -3.05
CA VAL A 284 12.09 16.73 -2.21
C VAL A 284 13.08 15.58 -2.42
N MET A 285 12.60 14.34 -2.49
CA MET A 285 13.45 13.18 -2.75
C MET A 285 14.16 13.28 -4.11
N SER A 286 13.43 13.68 -5.16
CA SER A 286 13.98 13.79 -6.52
C SER A 286 15.12 14.80 -6.64
N LYS A 287 15.23 15.78 -5.72
CA LYS A 287 16.37 16.72 -5.67
C LYS A 287 17.67 16.05 -5.24
N ILE A 288 17.59 14.99 -4.44
CA ILE A 288 18.76 14.29 -3.89
C ILE A 288 19.13 13.07 -4.74
N VAL A 289 18.13 12.27 -5.10
CA VAL A 289 18.28 11.11 -5.97
C VAL A 289 17.35 11.32 -7.17
N PRO A 290 17.90 11.60 -8.37
CA PRO A 290 17.10 11.71 -9.59
C PRO A 290 16.24 10.45 -9.80
N ASP A 291 15.04 10.62 -10.31
CA ASP A 291 14.03 9.57 -10.51
C ASP A 291 13.47 8.91 -9.23
N SER A 292 13.81 9.42 -8.04
CA SER A 292 13.23 8.92 -6.79
C SER A 292 11.83 9.49 -6.53
N PRO A 293 10.92 8.72 -5.89
CA PRO A 293 11.10 7.32 -5.48
C PRO A 293 11.05 6.36 -6.67
N HIS A 294 11.89 5.32 -6.63
CA HIS A 294 11.97 4.29 -7.67
C HIS A 294 10.82 3.28 -7.58
N ASP A 295 10.27 3.11 -6.38
CA ASP A 295 9.06 2.33 -6.12
C ASP A 295 8.18 3.06 -5.11
N VAL A 296 6.94 3.30 -5.48
CA VAL A 296 5.83 3.71 -4.61
C VAL A 296 4.98 2.48 -4.38
N MET A 297 5.20 1.82 -3.24
CA MET A 297 4.55 0.56 -2.91
C MET A 297 3.34 0.81 -2.02
N LEU A 298 2.16 0.49 -2.54
CA LEU A 298 0.91 0.58 -1.81
C LEU A 298 0.67 -0.70 -1.01
N ILE A 299 0.53 -0.55 0.31
CA ILE A 299 0.19 -1.65 1.22
C ILE A 299 -1.31 -1.70 1.39
N LEU A 300 -1.88 -2.88 1.16
CA LEU A 300 -3.32 -3.15 1.27
C LEU A 300 -3.55 -4.36 2.20
N ASP A 301 -4.66 -4.33 2.92
CA ASP A 301 -5.07 -5.41 3.81
C ASP A 301 -6.03 -6.36 3.09
N ALA A 302 -5.58 -7.60 2.84
CA ALA A 302 -6.40 -8.59 2.14
C ALA A 302 -7.64 -9.01 2.94
N SER A 303 -7.66 -8.83 4.26
CA SER A 303 -8.83 -9.16 5.08
C SER A 303 -10.00 -8.19 4.87
N THR A 304 -9.76 -7.05 4.22
CA THR A 304 -10.76 -6.01 4.02
C THR A 304 -11.56 -6.16 2.72
N GLY A 305 -11.20 -7.10 1.84
CA GLY A 305 -11.95 -7.42 0.62
C GLY A 305 -12.14 -6.19 -0.29
N GLN A 306 -13.36 -5.91 -0.72
CA GLN A 306 -13.69 -4.75 -1.57
C GLN A 306 -13.16 -3.40 -1.05
N ASN A 307 -13.00 -3.22 0.26
CA ASN A 307 -12.42 -1.99 0.81
C ASN A 307 -10.98 -1.76 0.34
N ALA A 308 -10.20 -2.83 0.13
CA ALA A 308 -8.84 -2.72 -0.42
C ALA A 308 -8.84 -2.25 -1.88
N ILE A 309 -9.83 -2.69 -2.69
CA ILE A 309 -10.01 -2.22 -4.07
C ILE A 309 -10.33 -0.72 -4.09
N GLU A 310 -11.27 -0.28 -3.26
CA GLU A 310 -11.62 1.15 -3.18
C GLU A 310 -10.44 2.00 -2.67
N GLN A 311 -9.67 1.50 -1.69
CA GLN A 311 -8.45 2.17 -1.24
C GLN A 311 -7.40 2.26 -2.36
N ALA A 312 -7.19 1.17 -3.11
CA ALA A 312 -6.29 1.16 -4.26
C ALA A 312 -6.68 2.24 -5.26
N LYS A 313 -7.96 2.31 -5.64
CA LYS A 313 -8.51 3.35 -6.52
C LYS A 313 -8.21 4.76 -6.02
N GLN A 314 -8.42 5.01 -4.74
CA GLN A 314 -8.18 6.33 -4.16
C GLN A 314 -6.69 6.71 -4.18
N PHE A 315 -5.79 5.77 -3.89
CA PHE A 315 -4.35 6.03 -3.96
C PHE A 315 -3.85 6.18 -5.40
N THR A 316 -4.29 5.34 -6.33
CA THR A 316 -3.86 5.40 -7.74
C THR A 316 -4.33 6.65 -8.45
N ASN A 317 -5.51 7.18 -8.08
CA ASN A 317 -6.00 8.45 -8.62
C ASN A 317 -5.17 9.64 -8.16
N ALA A 318 -4.52 9.53 -7.00
CA ALA A 318 -3.92 10.67 -6.34
C ALA A 318 -2.39 10.63 -6.31
N THR A 319 -1.78 9.45 -6.49
CA THR A 319 -0.35 9.30 -6.67
C THR A 319 -0.04 8.16 -7.64
N ASN A 320 1.03 8.29 -8.41
CA ASN A 320 1.51 7.18 -9.23
C ASN A 320 2.07 6.08 -8.32
N VAL A 321 1.31 5.01 -8.15
CA VAL A 321 1.67 3.78 -7.42
C VAL A 321 2.29 2.81 -8.43
N SER A 322 3.49 2.32 -8.14
CA SER A 322 4.23 1.42 -9.04
C SER A 322 4.09 -0.05 -8.68
N SER A 323 3.81 -0.36 -7.42
CA SER A 323 3.63 -1.74 -6.97
C SER A 323 2.64 -1.84 -5.81
N ILE A 324 2.10 -3.04 -5.61
CA ILE A 324 1.19 -3.36 -4.50
C ILE A 324 1.80 -4.46 -3.63
N SER A 325 1.64 -4.35 -2.32
CA SER A 325 1.86 -5.44 -1.37
C SER A 325 0.59 -5.71 -0.59
N LEU A 326 0.17 -6.97 -0.54
CA LEU A 326 -0.99 -7.38 0.26
C LEU A 326 -0.54 -8.00 1.57
N THR A 327 -1.22 -7.71 2.66
CA THR A 327 -0.94 -8.27 3.99
C THR A 327 -2.12 -9.10 4.48
N LYS A 328 -1.90 -9.87 5.56
CA LYS A 328 -2.92 -10.63 6.29
C LYS A 328 -3.67 -11.66 5.45
N LEU A 329 -3.02 -12.27 4.47
CA LEU A 329 -3.65 -13.32 3.65
C LEU A 329 -3.96 -14.58 4.47
N ASP A 330 -3.11 -14.90 5.45
CA ASP A 330 -3.23 -16.03 6.38
C ASP A 330 -4.50 -15.97 7.25
N GLY A 331 -4.97 -14.77 7.56
CA GLY A 331 -6.13 -14.56 8.41
C GLY A 331 -7.48 -14.75 7.70
N THR A 332 -7.53 -14.73 6.36
CA THR A 332 -8.74 -14.36 5.64
C THR A 332 -9.19 -15.35 4.55
N ALA A 333 -10.50 -15.42 4.34
CA ALA A 333 -11.12 -16.09 3.18
C ALA A 333 -11.26 -15.17 1.96
N LYS A 334 -10.87 -13.90 2.11
CA LYS A 334 -11.10 -12.81 1.13
C LYS A 334 -9.90 -12.58 0.20
N GLY A 335 -9.03 -13.57 0.05
CA GLY A 335 -7.81 -13.46 -0.76
C GLY A 335 -8.07 -13.27 -2.25
N GLY A 336 -9.30 -13.49 -2.75
CA GLY A 336 -9.68 -13.21 -4.14
C GLY A 336 -9.55 -11.74 -4.54
N VAL A 337 -9.49 -10.82 -3.56
CA VAL A 337 -9.27 -9.38 -3.78
C VAL A 337 -8.02 -9.07 -4.62
N ILE A 338 -6.98 -9.90 -4.54
CA ILE A 338 -5.75 -9.73 -5.33
C ILE A 338 -6.00 -9.80 -6.84
N ILE A 339 -6.95 -10.66 -7.26
CA ILE A 339 -7.32 -10.85 -8.66
C ILE A 339 -8.02 -9.56 -9.15
N GLY A 340 -8.96 -9.06 -8.36
CA GLY A 340 -9.68 -7.81 -8.65
C GLY A 340 -8.76 -6.61 -8.76
N ILE A 341 -7.88 -6.43 -7.77
CA ILE A 341 -6.88 -5.36 -7.75
C ILE A 341 -5.96 -5.44 -8.99
N SER A 342 -5.45 -6.64 -9.30
CA SER A 342 -4.51 -6.81 -10.41
C SER A 342 -5.17 -6.51 -11.76
N ASN A 343 -6.43 -6.92 -11.96
CA ASN A 343 -7.19 -6.65 -13.18
C ASN A 343 -7.49 -5.15 -13.34
N GLN A 344 -8.00 -4.50 -12.29
CA GLN A 344 -8.50 -3.12 -12.39
C GLN A 344 -7.39 -2.08 -12.52
N PHE A 345 -6.34 -2.18 -11.69
CA PHE A 345 -5.34 -1.11 -11.58
C PHE A 345 -4.14 -1.29 -12.49
N LYS A 346 -3.94 -2.50 -13.05
CA LYS A 346 -2.78 -2.83 -13.88
C LYS A 346 -1.43 -2.59 -13.21
N ILE A 347 -1.41 -2.67 -11.87
CA ILE A 347 -0.22 -2.52 -11.05
C ILE A 347 0.23 -3.92 -10.61
N PRO A 348 1.53 -4.25 -10.73
CA PRO A 348 2.03 -5.54 -10.30
C PRO A 348 1.94 -5.68 -8.78
N VAL A 349 1.46 -6.83 -8.33
CA VAL A 349 1.64 -7.26 -6.94
C VAL A 349 3.08 -7.73 -6.78
N ARG A 350 3.79 -7.18 -5.82
CA ARG A 350 5.22 -7.40 -5.60
C ARG A 350 5.48 -8.29 -4.39
N TYR A 351 4.68 -8.13 -3.33
CA TYR A 351 4.81 -8.90 -2.11
C TYR A 351 3.45 -9.33 -1.55
N ILE A 352 3.48 -10.41 -0.79
CA ILE A 352 2.35 -10.94 -0.03
C ILE A 352 2.79 -11.29 1.40
N GLY A 353 2.04 -10.80 2.39
CA GLY A 353 2.21 -11.10 3.80
C GLY A 353 1.27 -12.22 4.22
N ILE A 354 1.86 -13.29 4.77
CA ILE A 354 1.18 -14.57 5.04
C ILE A 354 1.38 -15.03 6.49
N GLY A 355 1.54 -14.09 7.41
CA GLY A 355 1.76 -14.36 8.83
C GLY A 355 2.35 -13.16 9.56
N GLU A 356 2.62 -13.33 10.85
CA GLU A 356 3.18 -12.27 11.72
C GLU A 356 4.71 -12.37 11.88
N GLY A 357 5.30 -13.53 11.57
CA GLY A 357 6.73 -13.76 11.65
C GLY A 357 7.54 -12.83 10.74
N ILE A 358 8.79 -12.57 11.13
CA ILE A 358 9.69 -11.66 10.38
C ILE A 358 9.96 -12.15 8.95
N GLU A 359 9.88 -13.46 8.72
CA GLU A 359 10.07 -14.09 7.42
C GLU A 359 8.76 -14.29 6.63
N ASP A 360 7.61 -13.90 7.19
CA ASP A 360 6.29 -14.12 6.58
C ASP A 360 5.91 -13.00 5.60
N LEU A 361 6.89 -12.51 4.85
CA LEU A 361 6.72 -11.67 3.67
C LEU A 361 7.35 -12.41 2.49
N GLN A 362 6.56 -12.73 1.48
CA GLN A 362 7.04 -13.42 0.29
C GLN A 362 6.93 -12.53 -0.94
N GLU A 363 7.86 -12.72 -1.87
CA GLU A 363 7.75 -12.16 -3.21
C GLU A 363 6.55 -12.78 -3.93
N PHE A 364 5.72 -11.95 -4.54
CA PHE A 364 4.55 -12.43 -5.23
C PHE A 364 4.94 -13.15 -6.53
N LYS A 365 4.65 -14.44 -6.59
CA LYS A 365 4.79 -15.25 -7.80
C LYS A 365 3.42 -15.64 -8.31
N LYS A 366 3.03 -15.06 -9.45
CA LYS A 366 1.73 -15.30 -10.09
C LYS A 366 1.42 -16.80 -10.24
N LYS A 367 2.37 -17.57 -10.77
CA LYS A 367 2.18 -19.01 -11.00
C LYS A 367 1.92 -19.75 -9.69
N ASP A 368 2.79 -19.55 -8.70
CA ASP A 368 2.68 -20.21 -7.39
C ASP A 368 1.36 -19.83 -6.70
N PHE A 369 0.95 -18.55 -6.77
CA PHE A 369 -0.33 -18.10 -6.22
C PHE A 369 -1.53 -18.76 -6.88
N ILE A 370 -1.59 -18.78 -8.22
CA ILE A 370 -2.68 -19.42 -8.97
C ILE A 370 -2.70 -20.93 -8.70
N ASP A 371 -1.55 -21.58 -8.72
CA ASP A 371 -1.47 -23.02 -8.45
C ASP A 371 -1.88 -23.34 -7.01
N SER A 372 -1.45 -22.56 -6.02
CA SER A 372 -1.86 -22.72 -4.62
C SER A 372 -3.36 -22.52 -4.44
N LEU A 373 -3.93 -21.49 -5.07
CA LEU A 373 -5.36 -21.23 -5.04
C LEU A 373 -6.14 -22.43 -5.61
N PHE A 374 -5.80 -22.89 -6.81
CA PHE A 374 -6.51 -23.96 -7.55
C PHE A 374 -6.03 -25.39 -7.26
N SER A 375 -5.21 -25.62 -6.22
CA SER A 375 -4.60 -26.93 -5.92
C SER A 375 -5.57 -27.96 -5.34
#